data_AF-A0A9E5D8U8-F1
#
_entry.id   AF-A0A9E5D8U8-F1
#
_cell.length_a   1.000
_cell.length_b   1.000
_cell.length_c   1.000
_cell.angle_alpha   90.00
_cell.angle_beta   90.00
_cell.angle_gamma   90.00
#
_symmetry.space_group_name_H-M   'P 1'
#
loop_
_entity.id
_entity.type
_entity.pdbx_description
1 polymer ?
#
loop_
_entity_poly.entity_id
_entity_poly.type
_entity_poly.pdbx_seq_one_letter_code
_entity_poly.pdbx_strand_id
1 'polypeptide(L)' 'MNSASNGVTITKVRGREILDSRGNPTVEAEIVLSTGLAAHAAVPSGASTGSYEALELRDKDPSRYNGNGVLKAVANVNNT' A
#
# COMPACT_ATOMS: atom_id res chain seq x y z
N MET A 1 -12.04 -13.67 37.76
CA MET A 1 -10.76 -13.54 37.02
C MET A 1 -11.08 -12.76 35.75
N ASN A 2 -10.51 -11.56 35.64
CA ASN A 2 -10.82 -10.58 34.59
C ASN A 2 -10.47 -11.14 33.20
N SER A 3 -11.49 -11.54 32.43
CA SER A 3 -11.38 -11.75 31.00
C SER A 3 -11.48 -10.38 30.32
N ALA A 4 -10.44 -9.55 30.44
CA ALA A 4 -10.25 -8.47 29.50
C ALA A 4 -9.98 -9.12 28.15
N SER A 5 -10.90 -8.98 27.20
CA SER A 5 -10.67 -9.32 25.81
C SER A 5 -9.44 -8.54 25.34
N ASN A 6 -8.28 -9.18 25.26
CA ASN A 6 -7.15 -8.64 24.52
C ASN A 6 -7.64 -8.44 23.09
N GLY A 7 -7.96 -7.19 22.74
CA GLY A 7 -8.46 -6.85 21.42
C GLY A 7 -7.49 -7.31 20.34
N VAL A 8 -8.01 -7.58 19.15
CA VAL A 8 -7.17 -7.87 17.99
C VAL A 8 -6.39 -6.59 17.66
N THR A 9 -5.06 -6.66 17.68
CA THR A 9 -4.17 -5.52 17.41
C THR A 9 -3.38 -5.76 16.13
N ILE A 10 -3.00 -4.68 15.46
CA ILE A 10 -2.07 -4.73 14.33
C ILE A 10 -0.67 -4.92 14.88
N THR A 11 0.01 -5.98 14.47
CA THR A 11 1.39 -6.29 14.89
C THR A 11 2.41 -5.94 13.83
N LYS A 12 2.00 -5.84 12.56
CA LYS A 12 2.89 -5.46 11.46
C LYS A 12 2.11 -4.84 10.31
N VAL A 13 2.72 -3.85 9.68
CA VAL A 13 2.30 -3.25 8.42
C VAL A 13 3.48 -3.36 7.45
N ARG A 14 3.23 -3.79 6.21
CA ARG A 14 4.27 -3.87 5.17
C ARG A 14 3.73 -3.45 3.82
N GLY A 15 4.34 -2.43 3.24
CA GLY A 15 4.11 -2.00 1.85
C GLY A 15 5.06 -2.67 0.87
N ARG A 16 4.59 -2.93 -0.35
CA ARG A 16 5.38 -3.39 -1.50
C ARG A 16 4.89 -2.76 -2.80
N GLU A 17 5.79 -2.64 -3.77
CA GLU A 17 5.45 -2.24 -5.15
C GLU A 17 5.10 -3.51 -5.95
N ILE A 18 3.93 -3.51 -6.59
CA ILE A 18 3.46 -4.57 -7.50
C ILE A 18 3.02 -3.94 -8.83
N LEU A 19 2.60 -4.75 -9.82
CA LEU A 19 2.08 -4.24 -11.10
C LEU A 19 0.56 -4.35 -11.18
N ASP A 20 -0.10 -3.32 -11.72
CA ASP A 20 -1.53 -3.32 -12.06
C ASP A 20 -1.82 -4.09 -13.35
N SER A 21 -3.10 -4.19 -13.74
CA SER A 21 -3.54 -4.90 -14.95
C SER A 21 -3.02 -4.31 -16.27
N ARG A 22 -2.47 -3.09 -16.25
CA ARG A 22 -1.86 -2.40 -17.40
C ARG A 22 -0.32 -2.43 -17.33
N GLY A 23 0.26 -3.11 -16.34
CA GLY A 23 1.71 -3.21 -16.14
C GLY A 23 2.34 -1.96 -15.49
N ASN A 24 1.55 -1.06 -14.91
CA ASN A 24 2.08 0.08 -14.17
C ASN A 24 2.29 -0.28 -12.69
N PRO A 25 3.34 0.25 -12.03
CA PRO A 25 3.51 0.07 -10.59
C PRO A 25 2.30 0.55 -9.77
N THR A 26 1.98 -0.15 -8.70
CA THR A 26 1.00 0.28 -7.67
C THR A 26 1.41 -0.26 -6.30
N VAL A 27 0.80 0.26 -5.24
CA VAL A 27 1.09 -0.13 -3.85
C VAL A 27 0.20 -1.29 -3.44
N GLU A 28 0.80 -2.31 -2.81
CA GLU A 28 0.11 -3.30 -2.02
C GLU A 28 0.54 -3.17 -0.55
N ALA A 29 -0.43 -3.26 0.37
CA ALA A 29 -0.18 -3.31 1.81
C ALA A 29 -0.58 -4.66 2.39
N GLU A 30 0.27 -5.21 3.25
CA GLU A 30 0.00 -6.38 4.09
C GLU A 30 -0.14 -5.93 5.54
N ILE A 31 -1.20 -6.41 6.21
CA ILE A 31 -1.45 -6.21 7.64
C ILE A 31 -1.41 -7.56 8.32
N VAL A 32 -0.62 -7.68 9.38
CA VAL A 32 -0.59 -8.86 10.25
C VAL A 32 -1.18 -8.48 11.60
N LEU A 33 -2.10 -9.31 12.09
CA LEU A 33 -2.77 -9.13 13.38
C LEU A 33 -2.15 -10.01 14.46
N SER A 34 -2.41 -9.66 15.72
CA SER A 34 -1.97 -10.44 16.90
C SER A 34 -2.49 -11.88 16.94
N THR A 35 -3.54 -12.18 16.17
CA THR A 35 -4.09 -13.52 15.97
C THR A 35 -3.29 -14.38 14.98
N GLY A 36 -2.32 -13.79 14.29
CA GLY A 36 -1.58 -14.42 13.19
C GLY A 36 -2.26 -14.32 11.82
N LEU A 37 -3.47 -13.74 11.74
CA LEU A 37 -4.12 -13.45 10.46
C LEU A 37 -3.30 -12.41 9.68
N ALA A 38 -3.04 -12.71 8.41
CA ALA A 38 -2.46 -11.77 7.45
C ALA A 38 -3.46 -11.48 6.33
N ALA A 39 -3.62 -10.21 5.99
CA ALA A 39 -4.46 -9.76 4.89
C ALA A 39 -3.68 -8.79 3.99
N HIS A 40 -4.00 -8.83 2.69
CA HIS A 40 -3.32 -8.06 1.66
C HIS A 40 -4.35 -7.31 0.82
N ALA A 41 -4.02 -6.08 0.43
CA ALA A 41 -4.82 -5.31 -0.51
C ALA A 41 -3.92 -4.44 -1.40
N ALA A 42 -4.26 -4.38 -2.69
CA ALA A 42 -3.58 -3.56 -3.69
C ALA A 42 -4.47 -2.39 -4.12
N VAL A 43 -3.86 -1.26 -4.42
CA VAL A 43 -4.55 -0.02 -4.82
C VAL A 43 -4.77 -0.01 -6.35
N PRO A 44 -5.98 0.26 -6.86
CA PRO A 44 -6.21 0.44 -8.28
C PRO A 44 -5.67 1.80 -8.77
N SER A 45 -5.45 1.94 -10.08
CA SER A 45 -4.99 3.21 -10.67
C SER A 45 -5.85 3.59 -11.88
N GLY A 46 -6.31 4.85 -11.91
CA GLY A 46 -7.11 5.40 -13.01
C GLY A 46 -6.28 5.65 -14.28
N ALA A 47 -6.94 5.76 -15.43
CA ALA A 47 -6.33 6.33 -16.65
C ALA A 47 -6.84 7.75 -16.89
N SER A 48 -8.13 7.96 -16.64
CA SER A 48 -8.87 9.21 -16.82
C SER A 48 -9.22 9.79 -15.45
N THR A 49 -8.20 10.21 -14.71
CA THR A 49 -8.36 10.75 -13.36
C THR A 49 -8.96 12.15 -13.40
N GLY A 50 -9.99 12.39 -12.59
CA GLY A 50 -10.54 13.74 -12.38
C GLY A 50 -9.56 14.65 -11.66
N SER A 51 -9.64 15.96 -11.91
CA SER A 51 -8.76 16.96 -11.30
C SER A 51 -8.91 17.11 -9.78
N TYR A 52 -9.97 16.55 -9.20
CA TYR A 52 -10.29 16.59 -7.77
C TYR A 52 -10.15 15.24 -7.07
N GLU A 53 -9.57 14.23 -7.73
CA GLU A 53 -9.24 12.98 -7.06
C GLU A 53 -8.14 13.17 -6.00
N ALA A 54 -8.11 12.29 -5.01
CA ALA A 54 -7.00 12.25 -4.07
C ALA A 54 -5.68 11.99 -4.82
N LEU A 55 -4.58 12.59 -4.34
CA LEU A 55 -3.30 12.51 -5.01
C LEU A 55 -2.78 11.07 -5.06
N GLU A 56 -2.63 10.54 -6.28
CA GLU A 56 -1.88 9.31 -6.54
C GLU A 56 -0.37 9.62 -6.56
N LEU A 57 0.35 9.27 -5.49
CA LEU A 57 1.76 9.59 -5.33
C LEU A 57 2.65 8.68 -6.20
N ARG A 58 3.30 9.27 -7.21
CA ARG A 58 4.29 8.65 -8.09
C ARG A 58 5.71 9.15 -7.81
N ASP A 59 6.71 8.33 -8.12
CA ASP A 59 8.13 8.61 -7.90
C ASP A 59 8.65 9.72 -8.82
N LYS A 60 8.14 9.77 -10.07
CA LYS A 60 8.58 10.66 -11.15
C LYS A 60 10.06 10.48 -11.54
N ASP A 61 10.59 9.28 -11.35
CA ASP A 61 11.92 8.87 -11.81
C ASP A 61 11.84 8.28 -13.23
N PRO A 62 12.32 8.98 -14.28
CA PRO A 62 12.22 8.50 -15.66
C PRO A 62 12.94 7.17 -15.91
N SER A 63 13.92 6.80 -15.09
CA SER A 63 14.69 5.55 -15.23
C SER A 63 13.90 4.31 -14.79
N ARG A 64 12.79 4.50 -14.06
CA ARG A 64 11.95 3.41 -13.53
C ARG A 64 10.51 3.58 -13.99
N TYR A 65 10.03 2.62 -14.77
CA TYR A 65 8.65 2.58 -15.25
C TYR A 65 8.18 3.92 -15.86
N ASN A 66 9.05 4.61 -16.59
CA ASN A 66 8.77 5.91 -17.20
C ASN A 66 8.27 6.98 -16.21
N GLY A 67 8.71 6.94 -14.95
CA GLY A 67 8.27 7.86 -13.90
C GLY A 67 7.10 7.36 -13.04
N ASN A 68 6.50 6.22 -13.39
CA ASN A 68 5.30 5.69 -12.71
C ASN A 68 5.61 4.82 -11.47
N GLY A 69 6.87 4.70 -11.04
CA GLY A 69 7.23 4.02 -9.79
C GLY A 69 6.46 4.57 -8.58
N VAL A 70 6.33 3.76 -7.53
CA VAL A 70 5.62 4.10 -6.28
C VAL A 70 6.45 3.82 -5.02
N LEU A 71 7.77 3.76 -5.11
CA LEU A 71 8.63 3.45 -3.96
C LEU A 71 8.53 4.48 -2.85
N LYS A 72 8.28 5.76 -3.17
CA LYS A 72 8.01 6.79 -2.15
C LYS A 72 6.73 6.47 -1.37
N ALA A 73 5.67 6.06 -2.07
CA ALA A 73 4.40 5.68 -1.42
C ALA A 73 4.57 4.40 -0.58
N VAL A 74 5.32 3.41 -1.09
CA VAL A 74 5.68 2.20 -0.34
C VAL A 74 6.50 2.52 0.92
N ALA A 75 7.45 3.45 0.83
CA ALA A 75 8.24 3.89 1.97
C ALA A 75 7.37 4.54 3.05
N ASN A 76 6.38 5.34 2.66
CA ASN A 76 5.42 5.93 3.60
C ASN A 76 4.59 4.88 4.36
N VAL A 77 4.30 3.73 3.74
CA VAL A 77 3.63 2.60 4.42
C VAL A 77 4.57 1.92 5.42
N ASN A 78 5.85 1.77 5.06
CA ASN A 78 6.82 1.01 5.86
C ASN A 78 7.43 1.83 7.01
N ASN A 79 7.42 3.16 6.92
CA ASN A 79 8.00 4.05 7.90
C ASN A 79 6.89 4.65 8.78
N THR A 80 6.50 3.90 9.81
CA THR A 80 5.62 4.35 10.91
C THR A 80 6.30 4.14 12.24
#